data_AF-A0A2V6YYI3-F1
#
_entry.id   AF-A0A2V6YYI3-F1
#
_cell.length_a   1.000
_cell.length_b   1.000
_cell.length_c   1.000
_cell.angle_alpha   90.00
_cell.angle_beta   90.00
_cell.angle_gamma   90.00
#
_symmetry.space_group_name_H-M   'P 1'
#
loop_
_entity.id
_entity.type
_entity.pdbx_description
1 polymer ?
#
loop_
_entity_poly.entity_id
_entity_poly.type
_entity_poly.pdbx_seq_one_letter_code
_entity_poly.pdbx_strand_id
1 'polypeptide(L)'
;MWLDRYSAVCQECPDLVAVYEAPDSRIALLLRQTLVPLPVEFASLRRATRSAARAASSKLRAAGFRGGFMVLQWQPLATVAAVMRDWPCRYAADAARRAQLAAVAERYAADERYLANQAQSRRRAAPRPVGSLPPFATAAELHGLQSWYDAMAPSWLGIEPLLRRGLVLKAHRWVAEHILIPAADGRTAPFEIRETITRLGFALIEMIPPDDRAVWSVWVGLVVGDLERAMRRPSADWNQAWARWLLLIAYSVPIPRERPAPTWPVRLTSLVGVDPYHI
;
A
#
# COMPACT_ATOMS: atom_id res chain seq x y z
N MET A 1 -28.52 4.77 25.23
CA MET A 1 -28.22 4.96 26.67
C MET A 1 -27.36 3.81 27.14
N TRP A 2 -26.10 4.10 27.49
CA TRP A 2 -25.17 3.12 28.02
C TRP A 2 -25.56 2.69 29.45
N LEU A 3 -25.36 1.41 29.79
CA LEU A 3 -25.75 0.81 31.07
C LEU A 3 -24.53 0.17 31.73
N ASP A 4 -24.47 0.15 33.06
CA ASP A 4 -23.33 -0.37 33.82
C ASP A 4 -23.00 -1.84 33.49
N ARG A 5 -24.03 -2.64 33.21
CA ARG A 5 -23.87 -4.04 32.77
C ARG A 5 -23.05 -4.18 31.49
N TYR A 6 -23.06 -3.18 30.59
CA TYR A 6 -22.25 -3.19 29.38
C TYR A 6 -20.78 -2.93 29.70
N SER A 7 -20.49 -2.00 30.63
CA SER A 7 -19.12 -1.75 31.10
C SER A 7 -18.50 -2.99 31.76
N ALA A 8 -19.24 -3.68 32.62
CA ALA A 8 -18.77 -4.90 33.29
C ALA A 8 -18.36 -5.98 32.27
N VAL A 9 -19.19 -6.18 31.24
CA VAL A 9 -18.93 -7.15 30.20
C VAL A 9 -17.77 -6.75 29.28
N CYS A 10 -17.59 -5.45 29.03
CA CYS A 10 -16.44 -4.93 28.30
C CYS A 10 -15.10 -5.15 29.03
N GLN A 11 -15.09 -5.18 30.37
CA GLN A 11 -13.87 -5.46 31.16
C GLN A 11 -13.34 -6.87 30.94
N GLU A 12 -14.21 -7.83 30.62
CA GLU A 12 -13.83 -9.21 30.32
C GLU A 12 -13.30 -9.40 28.88
N CYS A 13 -13.08 -8.32 28.13
CA CYS A 13 -12.57 -8.34 26.76
C CYS A 13 -11.19 -7.65 26.70
N PRO A 14 -10.07 -8.39 26.85
CA PRO A 14 -8.73 -7.78 26.94
C PRO A 14 -8.27 -7.03 25.68
N ASP A 15 -8.83 -7.40 24.54
CA ASP A 15 -8.58 -6.75 23.25
C ASP A 15 -9.42 -5.49 23.02
N LEU A 16 -10.41 -5.20 23.85
CA LEU A 16 -11.28 -4.03 23.71
C LEU A 16 -10.63 -2.82 24.42
N VAL A 17 -10.25 -1.81 23.64
CA VAL A 17 -9.61 -0.58 24.15
C VAL A 17 -10.64 0.46 24.56
N ALA A 18 -11.66 0.67 23.72
CA ALA A 18 -12.73 1.63 23.98
C ALA A 18 -14.03 1.31 23.25
N VAL A 19 -15.14 1.86 23.74
CA VAL A 19 -16.44 1.84 23.06
C VAL A 19 -16.98 3.25 22.96
N TYR A 20 -17.39 3.63 21.76
CA TYR A 20 -18.02 4.92 21.45
C TYR A 20 -19.49 4.71 21.08
N GLU A 21 -20.38 5.57 21.55
CA GLU A 21 -21.82 5.50 21.25
C GLU A 21 -22.22 6.60 20.28
N ALA A 22 -22.87 6.22 19.18
CA ALA A 22 -23.45 7.14 18.21
C ALA A 22 -24.74 7.76 18.75
N PRO A 23 -25.18 8.91 18.19
CA PRO A 23 -26.51 9.46 18.46
C PRO A 23 -27.66 8.50 18.14
N ASP A 24 -27.48 7.62 17.14
CA ASP A 24 -28.48 6.61 16.73
C ASP A 24 -28.38 5.29 17.51
N SER A 25 -27.70 5.28 18.66
CA SER A 25 -27.48 4.11 19.51
C SER A 25 -26.69 2.96 18.87
N ARG A 26 -26.02 3.18 17.73
CA ARG A 26 -24.94 2.29 17.28
C ARG A 26 -23.72 2.46 18.17
N ILE A 27 -22.93 1.41 18.29
CA ILE A 27 -21.66 1.48 19.03
C ILE A 27 -20.48 1.16 18.12
N ALA A 28 -19.39 1.89 18.32
CA ALA A 28 -18.13 1.64 17.67
C ALA A 28 -17.14 1.02 18.67
N LEU A 29 -16.61 -0.14 18.31
CA LEU A 29 -15.61 -0.88 19.08
C LEU A 29 -14.21 -0.49 18.58
N LEU A 30 -13.39 0.03 19.49
CA LEU A 30 -11.96 0.21 19.27
C LEU A 30 -11.21 -0.97 19.88
N LEU A 31 -10.58 -1.78 19.04
CA LEU A 31 -9.77 -2.90 19.50
C LEU A 31 -8.29 -2.52 19.67
N ARG A 32 -7.50 -3.39 20.29
CA ARG A 32 -6.07 -3.19 20.55
C ARG A 32 -5.21 -3.24 19.29
N GLN A 33 -5.68 -3.94 18.25
CA GLN A 33 -4.97 -4.11 16.99
C GLN A 33 -4.72 -2.77 16.28
N THR A 34 -3.59 -2.68 15.55
CA THR A 34 -3.22 -1.49 14.78
C THR A 34 -4.26 -1.16 13.70
N LEU A 35 -4.45 0.12 13.42
CA LEU A 35 -5.31 0.60 12.34
C LEU A 35 -4.63 0.51 10.97
N VAL A 36 -3.29 0.43 10.94
CA VAL A 36 -2.49 0.37 9.72
C VAL A 36 -1.52 -0.82 9.80
N PRO A 37 -1.98 -2.05 9.49
CA PRO A 37 -1.11 -3.23 9.44
C PRO A 37 -0.09 -3.15 8.32
N LEU A 38 1.10 -3.74 8.56
CA LEU A 38 2.01 -4.06 7.46
C LEU A 38 1.39 -5.17 6.57
N PRO A 39 1.69 -5.23 5.26
CA PRO A 39 1.12 -6.24 4.37
C PRO A 39 1.35 -7.68 4.85
N VAL A 40 2.53 -7.96 5.41
CA VAL A 40 2.90 -9.28 5.95
C VAL A 40 2.08 -9.69 7.18
N GLU A 41 1.54 -8.72 7.92
CA GLU A 41 0.75 -8.94 9.15
C GLU A 41 -0.75 -9.00 8.87
N PHE A 42 -1.19 -8.66 7.65
CA PHE A 42 -2.60 -8.43 7.36
C PHE A 42 -3.48 -9.65 7.65
N ALA A 43 -3.03 -10.84 7.26
CA ALA A 43 -3.81 -12.07 7.44
C ALA A 43 -3.95 -12.47 8.91
N SER A 44 -2.88 -12.36 9.71
CA SER A 44 -2.90 -12.68 11.14
C SER A 44 -3.70 -11.63 11.91
N LEU A 45 -3.47 -10.34 11.65
CA LEU A 45 -4.18 -9.25 12.31
C LEU A 45 -5.68 -9.30 12.01
N ARG A 46 -6.08 -9.55 10.76
CA ARG A 46 -7.50 -9.66 10.39
C ARG A 46 -8.22 -10.79 11.14
N ARG A 47 -7.55 -11.92 11.38
CA ARG A 47 -8.10 -13.02 12.18
C ARG A 47 -8.24 -12.61 13.65
N ALA A 48 -7.21 -12.00 14.23
CA ALA A 48 -7.21 -11.53 15.61
C ALA A 48 -8.31 -10.48 15.86
N THR A 49 -8.37 -9.43 15.03
CA THR A 49 -9.39 -8.37 15.10
C THR A 49 -10.81 -8.94 14.99
N ARG A 50 -11.03 -9.94 14.11
CA ARG A 50 -12.35 -10.58 13.96
C ARG A 50 -12.72 -11.43 15.16
N SER A 51 -11.77 -12.15 15.74
CA SER A 51 -11.99 -12.92 16.96
C SER A 51 -12.39 -12.00 18.12
N ALA A 52 -11.60 -10.95 18.36
CA ALA A 52 -11.86 -9.96 19.39
C ALA A 52 -13.20 -9.24 19.21
N ALA A 53 -13.51 -8.78 17.99
CA ALA A 53 -14.78 -8.13 17.67
C ALA A 53 -15.98 -9.05 17.96
N ARG A 54 -15.89 -10.33 17.58
CA ARG A 54 -16.95 -11.31 17.82
C ARG A 54 -17.14 -11.60 19.30
N ALA A 55 -16.04 -11.77 20.05
CA ALA A 55 -16.10 -11.98 21.48
C ALA A 55 -16.81 -10.81 22.19
N ALA A 56 -16.37 -9.57 21.93
CA ALA A 56 -16.97 -8.38 22.50
C ALA A 56 -18.44 -8.20 22.10
N SER A 57 -18.76 -8.39 20.80
CA SER A 57 -20.13 -8.27 20.31
C SER A 57 -21.06 -9.33 20.89
N SER A 58 -20.60 -10.59 20.97
CA SER A 58 -21.37 -11.70 21.54
C SER A 58 -21.70 -11.45 23.02
N LYS A 59 -20.70 -11.02 23.79
CA LYS A 59 -20.88 -10.70 25.19
C LYS A 59 -21.83 -9.50 25.40
N LEU A 60 -21.70 -8.44 24.61
CA LEU A 60 -22.63 -7.29 24.66
C LEU A 60 -24.06 -7.68 24.25
N ARG A 61 -24.21 -8.57 23.27
CA ARG A 61 -25.50 -9.16 22.88
C ARG A 61 -26.12 -9.95 24.03
N ALA A 62 -25.32 -10.78 24.72
CA ALA A 62 -25.77 -11.54 25.89
C ALA A 62 -26.19 -10.62 27.06
N ALA A 63 -25.54 -9.47 27.22
CA ALA A 63 -25.93 -8.41 28.16
C ALA A 63 -27.18 -7.62 27.73
N GLY A 64 -27.79 -7.97 26.60
CA GLY A 64 -29.03 -7.39 26.10
C GLY A 64 -28.85 -6.17 25.19
N PHE A 65 -27.66 -5.89 24.66
CA PHE A 65 -27.49 -4.82 23.66
C PHE A 65 -28.13 -5.20 22.32
N ARG A 66 -29.07 -4.38 21.83
CA ARG A 66 -29.81 -4.65 20.58
C ARG A 66 -29.37 -3.80 19.38
N GLY A 67 -28.57 -2.75 19.59
CA GLY A 67 -28.10 -1.87 18.52
C GLY A 67 -27.12 -2.49 17.51
N GLY A 68 -26.66 -1.66 16.57
CA GLY A 68 -25.66 -2.02 15.57
C GLY A 68 -24.23 -1.86 16.10
N PHE A 69 -23.31 -2.67 15.55
CA PHE A 69 -21.88 -2.58 15.87
C PHE A 69 -21.07 -2.11 14.67
N MET A 70 -20.07 -1.29 14.94
CA MET A 70 -19.03 -0.90 14.01
C MET A 70 -17.68 -1.25 14.63
N VAL A 71 -16.77 -1.86 13.87
CA VAL A 71 -15.40 -2.12 14.33
C VAL A 71 -14.49 -1.11 13.66
N LEU A 72 -13.82 -0.27 14.46
CA LEU A 72 -13.05 0.86 13.94
C LEU A 72 -11.85 0.41 13.09
N GLN A 73 -11.24 -0.74 13.41
CA GLN A 73 -10.18 -1.34 12.58
C GLN A 73 -10.61 -1.74 11.16
N TRP A 74 -11.91 -1.73 10.84
CA TRP A 74 -12.43 -2.03 9.50
C TRP A 74 -12.97 -0.80 8.78
N GLN A 75 -12.91 0.38 9.41
CA GLN A 75 -13.40 1.62 8.82
C GLN A 75 -12.27 2.40 8.16
N PRO A 76 -12.59 3.28 7.19
CA PRO A 76 -11.65 4.28 6.72
C PRO A 76 -11.10 5.12 7.88
N LEU A 77 -9.82 5.50 7.82
CA LEU A 77 -9.15 6.20 8.92
C LEU A 77 -9.78 7.57 9.21
N ALA A 78 -10.29 8.26 8.18
CA ALA A 78 -11.09 9.47 8.35
C ALA A 78 -12.35 9.24 9.20
N THR A 79 -13.07 8.12 8.98
CA THR A 79 -14.24 7.73 9.78
C THR A 79 -13.83 7.39 11.21
N VAL A 80 -12.71 6.68 11.40
CA VAL A 80 -12.19 6.37 12.74
C VAL A 80 -11.87 7.64 13.51
N ALA A 81 -11.16 8.59 12.88
CA ALA A 81 -10.82 9.87 13.49
C ALA A 81 -12.07 10.68 13.86
N ALA A 82 -13.09 10.72 12.98
CA ALA A 82 -14.35 11.39 13.26
C ALA A 82 -15.09 10.75 14.46
N VAL A 83 -15.22 9.42 14.47
CA VAL A 83 -15.86 8.72 15.59
C VAL A 83 -15.13 8.99 16.91
N MET A 84 -13.80 8.90 16.94
CA MET A 84 -13.03 9.09 18.16
C MET A 84 -13.04 10.54 18.67
N ARG A 85 -13.32 11.51 17.80
CA ARG A 85 -13.45 12.93 18.13
C ARG A 85 -14.86 13.30 18.57
N ASP A 86 -15.86 12.82 17.85
CA ASP A 86 -17.21 13.37 17.91
C ASP A 86 -18.18 12.49 18.72
N TRP A 87 -17.92 11.18 18.82
CA TRP A 87 -18.80 10.28 19.55
C TRP A 87 -18.42 10.20 21.04
N PRO A 88 -19.38 10.23 21.97
CA PRO A 88 -19.12 9.99 23.38
C PRO A 88 -18.45 8.63 23.63
N CYS A 89 -17.28 8.66 24.27
CA CYS A 89 -16.61 7.46 24.75
C CYS A 89 -17.33 6.94 26.01
N ARG A 90 -17.94 5.76 25.93
CA ARG A 90 -18.71 5.15 27.04
C ARG A 90 -17.91 4.17 27.87
N TYR A 91 -16.87 3.60 27.28
CA TYR A 91 -15.98 2.67 27.94
C TYR A 91 -14.57 2.88 27.44
N ALA A 92 -13.58 2.88 28.35
CA ALA A 92 -12.16 2.93 28.02
C ALA A 92 -11.38 2.04 29.00
N ALA A 93 -10.75 0.98 28.48
CA ALA A 93 -9.91 0.07 29.26
C ALA A 93 -8.43 0.50 29.26
N ASP A 94 -7.98 1.16 28.18
CA ASP A 94 -6.59 1.50 27.98
C ASP A 94 -6.48 2.89 27.33
N ALA A 95 -6.36 3.92 28.18
CA ALA A 95 -6.31 5.31 27.74
C ALA A 95 -5.06 5.61 26.90
N ALA A 96 -3.92 5.00 27.22
CA ALA A 96 -2.66 5.19 26.50
C ALA A 96 -2.75 4.60 25.08
N ARG A 97 -3.20 3.35 24.96
CA ARG A 97 -3.40 2.72 23.64
C ARG A 97 -4.48 3.43 22.83
N ARG A 98 -5.55 3.91 23.47
CA ARG A 98 -6.59 4.72 22.82
C ARG A 98 -6.01 5.99 22.23
N ALA A 99 -5.21 6.74 22.98
CA ALA A 99 -4.56 7.97 22.51
C ALA A 99 -3.59 7.70 21.35
N GLN A 100 -2.81 6.60 21.43
CA GLN A 100 -1.93 6.18 20.34
C GLN A 100 -2.70 5.90 19.05
N LEU A 101 -3.80 5.14 19.13
CA LEU A 101 -4.63 4.81 17.96
C LEU A 101 -5.33 6.06 17.41
N ALA A 102 -5.73 7.01 18.27
CA ALA A 102 -6.29 8.29 17.87
C ALA A 102 -5.30 9.09 17.02
N ALA A 103 -4.07 9.25 17.51
CA ALA A 103 -3.01 9.99 16.82
C ALA A 103 -2.69 9.39 15.44
N VAL A 104 -2.69 8.06 15.33
CA VAL A 104 -2.54 7.37 14.04
C VAL A 104 -3.70 7.69 13.11
N ALA A 105 -4.95 7.56 13.57
CA ALA A 105 -6.13 7.85 12.75
C ALA A 105 -6.14 9.31 12.27
N GLU A 106 -5.84 10.27 13.15
CA GLU A 106 -5.84 11.70 12.82
C GLU A 106 -4.75 12.07 11.82
N ARG A 107 -3.54 11.52 11.97
CA ARG A 107 -2.44 11.74 11.03
C ARG A 107 -2.81 11.28 9.64
N TYR A 108 -3.27 10.03 9.50
CA TYR A 108 -3.65 9.49 8.19
C TYR A 108 -4.87 10.21 7.59
N ALA A 109 -5.84 10.61 8.42
CA ALA A 109 -6.96 11.41 7.94
C ALA A 109 -6.55 12.82 7.48
N ALA A 110 -5.49 13.40 8.05
CA ALA A 110 -4.90 14.64 7.56
C ALA A 110 -4.20 14.43 6.21
N ASP A 111 -3.43 13.35 6.07
CA ASP A 111 -2.76 12.98 4.83
C ASP A 111 -3.77 12.73 3.68
N GLU A 112 -4.85 11.98 3.94
CA GLU A 112 -5.93 11.76 2.97
C GLU A 112 -6.59 13.08 2.52
N ARG A 113 -6.88 13.99 3.47
CA ARG A 113 -7.43 15.32 3.15
C ARG A 113 -6.48 16.15 2.31
N TYR A 114 -5.19 16.12 2.62
CA TYR A 114 -4.16 16.81 1.84
C TYR A 114 -4.11 16.29 0.39
N LEU A 115 -4.09 14.96 0.21
CA LEU A 115 -4.09 14.34 -1.11
C LEU A 115 -5.38 14.64 -1.89
N ALA A 116 -6.54 14.61 -1.24
CA ALA A 116 -7.81 14.96 -1.84
C ALA A 116 -7.85 16.43 -2.31
N ASN A 117 -7.35 17.36 -1.48
CA ASN A 117 -7.25 18.78 -1.83
C ASN A 117 -6.29 19.00 -3.01
N GLN A 118 -5.18 18.27 -3.07
CA GLN A 118 -4.25 18.33 -4.20
C GLN A 118 -4.91 17.83 -5.49
N ALA A 119 -5.63 16.71 -5.44
CA ALA A 119 -6.37 16.18 -6.58
C ALA A 119 -7.48 17.14 -7.06
N GLN A 120 -8.20 17.75 -6.12
CA GLN A 120 -9.24 18.74 -6.44
C GLN A 120 -8.66 20.01 -7.05
N SER A 121 -7.51 20.46 -6.57
CA SER A 121 -6.79 21.61 -7.15
C SER A 121 -6.33 21.32 -8.58
N ARG A 122 -5.92 20.08 -8.88
CA ARG A 122 -5.63 19.65 -10.25
C ARG A 122 -6.87 19.60 -11.13
N ARG A 123 -8.02 19.16 -10.61
CA ARG A 123 -9.30 19.14 -11.35
C ARG A 123 -9.87 20.53 -11.62
N ARG A 124 -9.58 21.51 -10.75
CA ARG A 124 -9.97 22.91 -10.91
C ARG A 124 -8.98 23.72 -11.77
N ALA A 125 -7.85 23.14 -12.16
CA ALA A 125 -7.02 23.75 -13.20
C ALA A 125 -7.87 23.86 -14.47
N ALA A 126 -7.96 25.06 -15.03
CA ALA A 126 -8.73 25.31 -16.24
C ALA A 126 -8.27 24.37 -17.37
N PRO A 127 -9.18 23.86 -18.22
CA PRO A 127 -8.79 23.15 -19.41
C PRO A 127 -7.83 24.04 -20.22
N ARG A 128 -6.68 23.47 -20.58
CA ARG A 128 -5.63 24.18 -21.30
C ARG A 128 -6.22 24.71 -22.62
N PRO A 129 -5.97 25.98 -22.98
CA PRO A 129 -6.52 26.54 -24.21
C PRO A 129 -6.08 25.71 -25.43
N VAL A 130 -6.98 25.60 -26.41
CA VAL A 130 -6.69 24.98 -27.71
C VAL A 130 -5.46 25.67 -28.30
N GLY A 131 -4.38 24.91 -28.53
CA GLY A 131 -3.07 25.43 -28.93
C GLY A 131 -1.97 25.35 -27.86
N SER A 132 -2.23 24.69 -26.73
CA SER A 132 -1.17 24.43 -25.74
C SER A 132 -0.06 23.56 -26.31
N LEU A 133 1.19 24.00 -26.14
CA LEU A 133 2.37 23.23 -26.49
C LEU A 133 2.31 21.80 -25.89
N PRO A 134 2.79 20.78 -26.63
CA PRO A 134 2.88 19.42 -26.11
C PRO A 134 3.64 19.38 -24.78
N PRO A 135 3.38 18.39 -23.91
CA PRO A 135 4.18 18.21 -22.71
C PRO A 135 5.64 17.99 -23.10
N PHE A 136 6.57 18.65 -22.40
CA PHE A 136 8.01 18.61 -22.69
C PHE A 136 8.42 19.26 -24.02
N ALA A 137 7.54 20.03 -24.67
CA ALA A 137 7.86 20.73 -25.93
C ALA A 137 8.94 21.81 -25.77
N THR A 138 9.18 22.28 -24.54
CA THR A 138 10.26 23.24 -24.28
C THR A 138 11.57 22.53 -24.01
N ALA A 139 12.66 23.00 -24.65
CA ALA A 139 14.00 22.46 -24.41
C ALA A 139 14.37 22.48 -22.91
N ALA A 140 13.91 23.49 -22.16
CA ALA A 140 14.12 23.61 -20.72
C ALA A 140 13.47 22.47 -19.91
N GLU A 141 12.27 22.01 -20.29
CA GLU A 141 11.58 20.92 -19.61
C GLU A 141 12.27 19.57 -19.83
N LEU A 142 12.74 19.30 -21.05
CA LEU A 142 13.53 18.10 -21.37
C LEU A 142 14.89 18.14 -20.68
N HIS A 143 15.59 19.26 -20.74
CA HIS A 143 16.89 19.43 -20.07
C HIS A 143 16.76 19.21 -18.56
N GLY A 144 15.74 19.77 -17.91
CA GLY A 144 15.53 19.58 -16.47
C GLY A 144 15.17 18.13 -16.07
N LEU A 145 14.59 17.35 -16.99
CA LEU A 145 14.36 15.93 -16.77
C LEU A 145 15.64 15.11 -16.97
N GLN A 146 16.41 15.43 -18.02
CA GLN A 146 17.71 14.81 -18.31
C GLN A 146 18.70 15.04 -17.17
N SER A 147 18.89 16.30 -16.74
CA SER A 147 19.80 16.61 -15.63
C SER A 147 19.41 15.89 -14.33
N TRP A 148 18.10 15.73 -14.06
CA TRP A 148 17.65 14.94 -12.91
C TRP A 148 17.97 13.45 -13.08
N TYR A 149 17.75 12.89 -14.28
CA TYR A 149 18.03 11.49 -14.55
C TYR A 149 19.52 11.17 -14.41
N ASP A 150 20.37 12.05 -14.95
CA ASP A 150 21.83 11.96 -14.86
C ASP A 150 22.31 12.08 -13.41
N ALA A 151 21.73 12.99 -12.63
CA ALA A 151 22.04 13.12 -11.20
C ALA A 151 21.69 11.85 -10.40
N MET A 152 20.68 11.09 -10.84
CA MET A 152 20.28 9.83 -10.22
C MET A 152 21.07 8.61 -10.76
N ALA A 153 21.97 8.79 -11.74
CA ALA A 153 22.74 7.70 -12.35
C ALA A 153 23.43 6.78 -11.32
N PRO A 154 24.05 7.28 -10.23
CA PRO A 154 24.62 6.41 -9.21
C PRO A 154 23.59 5.47 -8.57
N SER A 155 22.36 5.93 -8.36
CA SER A 155 21.27 5.12 -7.79
C SER A 155 20.79 4.04 -8.75
N TRP A 156 20.80 4.30 -10.05
CA TRP A 156 20.40 3.32 -11.07
C TRP A 156 21.48 2.27 -11.32
N LEU A 157 22.74 2.71 -11.38
CA LEU A 157 23.88 1.85 -11.67
C LEU A 157 24.30 1.00 -10.48
N GLY A 158 24.04 1.46 -9.25
CA GLY A 158 24.27 0.73 -8.01
C GLY A 158 23.19 -0.29 -7.63
N ILE A 159 22.19 -0.54 -8.49
CA ILE A 159 21.14 -1.52 -8.22
C ILE A 159 21.72 -2.94 -8.24
N GLU A 160 21.48 -3.68 -7.17
CA GLU A 160 21.67 -5.12 -7.10
C GLU A 160 20.30 -5.84 -6.94
N PRO A 161 20.17 -7.10 -7.42
CA PRO A 161 21.13 -7.84 -8.24
C PRO A 161 21.23 -7.31 -9.69
N LEU A 162 22.29 -7.69 -10.43
CA LEU A 162 22.50 -7.33 -11.84
C LEU A 162 21.28 -7.51 -12.75
N LEU A 163 20.52 -8.60 -12.56
CA LEU A 163 19.27 -8.85 -13.29
C LEU A 163 18.26 -7.72 -13.08
N ARG A 164 18.05 -7.29 -11.83
CA ARG A 164 17.15 -6.17 -11.50
C ARG A 164 17.61 -4.90 -12.20
N ARG A 165 18.90 -4.60 -12.15
CA ARG A 165 19.47 -3.43 -12.81
C ARG A 165 19.19 -3.44 -14.30
N GLY A 166 19.40 -4.57 -14.97
CA GLY A 166 19.09 -4.75 -16.39
C GLY A 166 17.63 -4.50 -16.70
N LEU A 167 16.71 -5.05 -15.90
CA LEU A 167 15.26 -4.87 -16.07
C LEU A 167 14.84 -3.41 -15.87
N VAL A 168 15.36 -2.74 -14.83
CA VAL A 168 15.08 -1.32 -14.54
C VAL A 168 15.56 -0.42 -15.69
N LEU A 169 16.80 -0.60 -16.15
CA LEU A 169 17.35 0.19 -17.26
C LEU A 169 16.61 -0.08 -18.58
N LYS A 170 16.17 -1.32 -18.83
CA LYS A 170 15.33 -1.66 -19.99
C LYS A 170 13.99 -0.92 -19.93
N ALA A 171 13.36 -0.87 -18.77
CA ALA A 171 12.12 -0.12 -18.56
C ALA A 171 12.32 1.39 -18.73
N HIS A 172 13.39 1.97 -18.19
CA HIS A 172 13.71 3.40 -18.36
C HIS A 172 13.89 3.76 -19.84
N ARG A 173 14.66 2.93 -20.57
CA ARG A 173 14.86 3.11 -22.01
C ARG A 173 13.54 3.06 -22.76
N TRP A 174 12.69 2.09 -22.45
CA TRP A 174 11.37 1.98 -23.07
C TRP A 174 10.51 3.23 -22.79
N VAL A 175 10.48 3.72 -21.55
CA VAL A 175 9.76 4.96 -21.18
C VAL A 175 10.26 6.15 -21.99
N ALA A 176 11.58 6.28 -22.16
CA ALA A 176 12.15 7.34 -22.97
C ALA A 176 11.72 7.25 -24.44
N GLU A 177 11.90 6.08 -25.07
CA GLU A 177 11.66 5.85 -26.49
C GLU A 177 10.17 5.92 -26.88
N HIS A 178 9.27 5.42 -26.02
CA HIS A 178 7.87 5.20 -26.37
C HIS A 178 6.90 6.17 -25.70
N ILE A 179 7.35 6.91 -24.67
CA ILE A 179 6.50 7.89 -23.98
C ILE A 179 7.12 9.28 -24.07
N LEU A 180 8.33 9.49 -23.54
CA LEU A 180 8.86 10.85 -23.35
C LEU A 180 9.24 11.52 -24.67
N ILE A 181 9.96 10.82 -25.55
CA ILE A 181 10.32 11.36 -26.89
C ILE A 181 9.06 11.62 -27.73
N PRO A 182 8.12 10.66 -27.90
CA PRO A 182 6.88 10.91 -28.63
C PRO A 182 6.01 12.00 -28.00
N ALA A 183 6.01 12.16 -26.67
CA ALA A 183 5.30 13.23 -25.98
C ALA A 183 5.87 14.61 -26.32
N ALA A 184 7.20 14.75 -26.30
CA ALA A 184 7.88 15.99 -26.71
C ALA A 184 7.60 16.35 -28.17
N ASP A 185 7.51 15.35 -29.05
CA ASP A 185 7.18 15.52 -30.47
C ASP A 185 5.67 15.72 -30.74
N GLY A 186 4.82 15.63 -29.72
CA GLY A 186 3.36 15.73 -29.86
C GLY A 186 2.69 14.52 -30.53
N ARG A 187 3.35 13.36 -30.58
CA ARG A 187 2.92 12.14 -31.29
C ARG A 187 2.28 11.06 -30.39
N THR A 188 1.64 11.45 -29.28
CA THR A 188 1.19 10.47 -28.26
C THR A 188 -0.22 9.93 -28.54
N ALA A 189 -0.32 8.74 -29.16
CA ALA A 189 -1.60 8.03 -29.37
C ALA A 189 -1.88 7.01 -28.24
N PRO A 190 -2.99 7.12 -27.47
CA PRO A 190 -3.25 6.25 -26.30
C PRO A 190 -3.35 4.75 -26.61
N PHE A 191 -3.81 4.37 -27.80
CA PHE A 191 -3.96 2.97 -28.21
C PHE A 191 -2.60 2.31 -28.47
N GLU A 192 -1.69 3.01 -29.15
CA GLU A 192 -0.33 2.54 -29.45
C GLU A 192 0.50 2.35 -28.16
N ILE A 193 0.28 3.21 -27.16
CA ILE A 193 0.98 3.11 -25.88
C ILE A 193 0.63 1.83 -25.13
N ARG A 194 -0.63 1.39 -25.18
CA ARG A 194 -1.04 0.16 -24.49
C ARG A 194 -0.38 -1.07 -25.10
N GLU A 195 -0.38 -1.17 -26.43
CA GLU A 195 0.27 -2.28 -27.14
C GLU A 195 1.78 -2.31 -26.83
N THR A 196 2.43 -1.15 -26.83
CA THR A 196 3.85 -1.06 -26.53
C THR A 196 4.19 -1.39 -25.07
N ILE A 197 3.29 -1.12 -24.10
CA ILE A 197 3.42 -1.58 -22.72
C ILE A 197 3.36 -3.11 -22.64
N THR A 198 2.42 -3.74 -23.36
CA THR A 198 2.33 -5.20 -23.42
C THR A 198 3.62 -5.80 -23.99
N ARG A 199 4.16 -5.21 -25.07
CA ARG A 199 5.46 -5.62 -25.65
C ARG A 199 6.62 -5.45 -24.68
N LEU A 200 6.64 -4.38 -23.86
CA LEU A 200 7.62 -4.23 -22.79
C LEU A 200 7.54 -5.39 -21.81
N GLY A 201 6.34 -5.78 -21.38
CA GLY A 201 6.15 -6.91 -20.46
C GLY A 201 6.79 -8.19 -20.99
N PHE A 202 6.56 -8.52 -22.26
CA PHE A 202 7.20 -9.67 -22.91
C PHE A 202 8.72 -9.53 -22.97
N ALA A 203 9.24 -8.38 -23.39
CA ALA A 203 10.68 -8.14 -23.48
C ALA A 203 11.39 -8.24 -22.12
N LEU A 204 10.74 -7.80 -21.03
CA LEU A 204 11.25 -7.97 -19.68
C LEU A 204 11.25 -9.43 -19.24
N ILE A 205 10.20 -10.20 -19.57
CA ILE A 205 10.13 -11.64 -19.29
C ILE A 205 11.22 -12.42 -20.03
N GLU A 206 11.52 -12.06 -21.28
CA GLU A 206 12.57 -12.70 -22.08
C GLU A 206 13.96 -12.53 -21.47
N MET A 207 14.23 -11.40 -20.80
CA MET A 207 15.50 -11.14 -20.12
C MET A 207 15.68 -11.97 -18.84
N ILE A 208 14.64 -12.63 -18.33
CA ILE A 208 14.68 -13.38 -17.07
C ILE A 208 15.11 -14.84 -17.35
N PRO A 209 16.14 -15.36 -16.62
CA PRO A 209 16.53 -16.76 -16.68
C PRO A 209 15.34 -17.69 -16.36
N PRO A 210 15.18 -18.84 -17.04
CA PRO A 210 14.03 -19.73 -16.86
C PRO A 210 13.70 -20.06 -15.40
N ASP A 211 14.72 -20.36 -14.59
CA ASP A 211 14.58 -20.76 -13.18
C ASP A 211 14.02 -19.64 -12.29
N ASP A 212 14.23 -18.39 -12.69
CA ASP A 212 13.84 -17.18 -11.95
C ASP A 212 12.49 -16.61 -12.40
N ARG A 213 11.91 -17.12 -13.50
CA ARG A 213 10.71 -16.55 -14.14
C ARG A 213 9.51 -16.49 -13.20
N ALA A 214 9.28 -17.53 -12.40
CA ALA A 214 8.12 -17.56 -11.51
C ALA A 214 8.15 -16.42 -10.47
N VAL A 215 9.35 -16.06 -10.01
CA VAL A 215 9.57 -15.02 -8.99
C VAL A 215 9.49 -13.64 -9.63
N TRP A 216 10.22 -13.42 -10.72
CA TRP A 216 10.35 -12.11 -11.36
C TRP A 216 9.17 -11.72 -12.26
N SER A 217 8.35 -12.68 -12.74
CA SER A 217 7.13 -12.36 -13.50
C SER A 217 6.14 -11.53 -12.67
N VAL A 218 6.12 -11.71 -11.34
CA VAL A 218 5.32 -10.88 -10.43
C VAL A 218 5.83 -9.44 -10.43
N TRP A 219 7.15 -9.24 -10.38
CA TRP A 219 7.76 -7.92 -10.47
C TRP A 219 7.42 -7.25 -11.81
N VAL A 220 7.54 -7.98 -12.92
CA VAL A 220 7.18 -7.47 -14.25
C VAL A 220 5.71 -7.07 -14.32
N GLY A 221 4.81 -7.91 -13.78
CA GLY A 221 3.38 -7.60 -13.72
C GLY A 221 3.05 -6.33 -12.94
N LEU A 222 3.76 -6.07 -11.84
CA LEU A 222 3.60 -4.83 -11.06
C LEU A 222 4.09 -3.60 -11.82
N VAL A 223 5.26 -3.68 -12.45
CA VAL A 223 5.81 -2.58 -13.26
C VAL A 223 4.88 -2.25 -14.42
N VAL A 224 4.42 -3.27 -15.16
CA VAL A 224 3.47 -3.10 -16.26
C VAL A 224 2.15 -2.50 -15.76
N GLY A 225 1.58 -3.02 -14.67
CA GLY A 225 0.32 -2.52 -14.13
C GLY A 225 0.41 -1.08 -13.62
N ASP A 226 1.53 -0.67 -13.03
CA ASP A 226 1.75 0.70 -12.60
C ASP A 226 1.98 1.65 -13.79
N LEU A 227 2.67 1.21 -14.85
CA LEU A 227 2.78 1.95 -16.10
C LEU A 227 1.41 2.14 -16.78
N GLU A 228 0.58 1.08 -16.87
CA GLU A 228 -0.78 1.18 -17.39
C GLU A 228 -1.62 2.17 -16.58
N ARG A 229 -1.51 2.13 -15.24
CA ARG A 229 -2.20 3.08 -14.36
C ARG A 229 -1.70 4.50 -14.59
N ALA A 230 -0.40 4.68 -14.79
CA ALA A 230 0.20 5.98 -15.09
C ALA A 230 -0.36 6.57 -16.39
N MET A 231 -0.60 5.73 -17.39
CA MET A 231 -1.12 6.15 -18.70
C MET A 231 -2.61 6.51 -18.68
N ARG A 232 -3.35 6.22 -17.60
CA ARG A 232 -4.72 6.72 -17.45
C ARG A 232 -4.78 8.22 -17.22
N ARG A 233 -3.65 8.85 -16.88
CA ARG A 233 -3.54 10.30 -16.76
C ARG A 233 -3.59 10.92 -18.16
N PRO A 234 -4.50 11.87 -18.43
CA PRO A 234 -4.54 12.57 -19.72
C PRO A 234 -3.20 13.22 -20.06
N SER A 235 -2.79 13.17 -21.34
CA SER A 235 -1.52 13.75 -21.81
C SER A 235 -1.40 15.26 -21.55
N ALA A 236 -2.54 15.95 -21.49
CA ALA A 236 -2.61 17.37 -21.12
C ALA A 236 -2.04 17.67 -19.71
N ASP A 237 -2.06 16.68 -18.81
CA ASP A 237 -1.60 16.82 -17.43
C ASP A 237 -0.16 16.34 -17.22
N TRP A 238 0.52 15.86 -18.27
CA TRP A 238 1.87 15.33 -18.15
C TRP A 238 2.87 16.47 -17.89
N ASN A 239 3.74 16.26 -16.91
CA ASN A 239 4.73 17.24 -16.47
C ASN A 239 5.98 16.53 -15.94
N GLN A 240 7.02 17.29 -15.59
CA GLN A 240 8.27 16.71 -15.09
C GLN A 240 8.08 15.79 -13.87
N ALA A 241 7.21 16.14 -12.93
CA ALA A 241 6.97 15.30 -11.75
C ALA A 241 6.40 13.93 -12.14
N TRP A 242 5.48 13.90 -13.12
CA TRP A 242 4.95 12.66 -13.68
C TRP A 242 6.01 11.87 -14.45
N ALA A 243 6.84 12.52 -15.26
CA ALA A 243 7.92 11.84 -16.00
C ALA A 243 8.97 11.22 -15.07
N ARG A 244 9.36 11.94 -14.01
CA ARG A 244 10.23 11.41 -12.95
C ARG A 244 9.61 10.19 -12.27
N TRP A 245 8.31 10.26 -11.99
CA TRP A 245 7.58 9.14 -11.40
C TRP A 245 7.56 7.91 -12.32
N LEU A 246 7.35 8.07 -13.64
CA LEU A 246 7.43 6.96 -14.59
C LEU A 246 8.76 6.21 -14.51
N LEU A 247 9.86 6.96 -14.49
CA LEU A 247 11.20 6.40 -14.37
C LEU A 247 11.40 5.73 -12.99
N LEU A 248 10.76 6.23 -11.93
CA LEU A 248 10.83 5.62 -10.61
C LEU A 248 10.01 4.32 -10.47
N ILE A 249 9.02 4.04 -11.32
CA ILE A 249 8.14 2.85 -11.17
C ILE A 249 8.97 1.57 -11.07
N ALA A 250 9.80 1.27 -12.07
CA ALA A 250 10.61 0.04 -12.07
C ALA A 250 11.58 0.00 -10.89
N TYR A 251 12.14 1.15 -10.52
CA TYR A 251 13.04 1.25 -9.38
C TYR A 251 12.34 0.97 -8.03
N SER A 252 11.12 1.48 -7.85
CA SER A 252 10.38 1.43 -6.59
C SER A 252 9.71 0.08 -6.30
N VAL A 253 9.51 -0.78 -7.31
CA VAL A 253 8.95 -2.12 -7.07
C VAL A 253 9.99 -2.98 -6.33
N PRO A 254 9.67 -3.50 -5.13
CA PRO A 254 10.59 -4.31 -4.34
C PRO A 254 10.91 -5.63 -5.02
N ILE A 255 12.12 -6.14 -4.77
CA ILE A 255 12.53 -7.46 -5.25
C ILE A 255 11.63 -8.51 -4.60
N PRO A 256 11.06 -9.45 -5.38
CA PRO A 256 10.35 -10.57 -4.80
C PRO A 256 11.36 -11.43 -4.02
N ARG A 257 11.18 -11.56 -2.70
CA ARG A 257 12.10 -12.36 -1.86
C ARG A 257 12.03 -13.83 -2.28
N GLU A 258 13.18 -14.49 -2.29
CA GLU A 258 13.25 -15.95 -2.34
C GLU A 258 12.37 -16.55 -1.24
N ARG A 259 11.70 -17.65 -1.58
CA ARG A 259 11.08 -18.54 -0.59
C ARG A 259 12.13 -18.84 0.49
N PRO A 260 11.82 -18.73 1.80
CA PRO A 260 12.63 -19.45 2.77
C PRO A 260 12.60 -20.93 2.36
N ALA A 261 13.78 -21.56 2.30
CA ALA A 261 13.90 -22.98 2.05
C ALA A 261 12.87 -23.74 2.91
N PRO A 262 12.21 -24.78 2.40
CA PRO A 262 11.34 -25.58 3.24
C PRO A 262 12.15 -26.03 4.45
N THR A 263 11.74 -25.58 5.64
CA THR A 263 12.27 -26.10 6.90
C THR A 263 11.93 -27.57 6.92
N TRP A 264 12.89 -28.41 6.54
CA TRP A 264 12.81 -29.85 6.73
C TRP A 264 12.59 -30.08 8.23
N PRO A 265 11.63 -30.93 8.63
CA PRO A 265 11.50 -31.25 10.05
C PRO A 265 12.78 -31.95 10.51
N VAL A 266 13.45 -31.37 11.51
CA VAL A 266 14.44 -32.10 12.32
C VAL A 266 13.67 -33.20 13.04
N ARG A 267 13.63 -34.37 12.43
CA ARG A 267 13.48 -35.65 13.12
C ARG A 267 14.48 -36.62 12.52
N LEU A 268 15.69 -36.60 13.07
CA LEU A 268 16.44 -37.84 13.22
C LEU A 268 16.24 -38.29 14.66
N THR A 269 15.21 -39.13 14.79
CA THR A 269 15.17 -40.31 15.66
C THR A 269 16.29 -40.41 16.70
N SER A 270 15.87 -40.24 17.95
CA SER A 270 16.31 -41.09 19.06
C SER A 270 16.30 -42.55 18.61
N LEU A 271 17.45 -43.18 18.50
CA LEU A 271 17.63 -44.63 18.54
C LEU A 271 19.09 -44.94 18.93
N VAL A 272 19.25 -45.52 20.12
CA VAL A 272 20.34 -46.42 20.56
C VAL A 272 21.71 -45.74 20.77
N GLY A 273 22.27 -45.54 21.96
CA GLY A 273 22.35 -46.48 23.07
C GLY A 273 23.62 -47.33 22.95
N VAL A 274 24.82 -46.74 23.08
CA VAL A 274 26.06 -47.47 23.43
C VAL A 274 26.95 -46.57 24.28
N ASP A 275 27.25 -47.05 25.47
CA ASP A 275 28.06 -46.46 26.54
C ASP A 275 29.56 -46.74 26.28
N PRO A 276 30.47 -45.75 26.22
CA PRO A 276 31.89 -45.99 26.01
C PRO A 276 32.62 -46.04 27.37
N TYR A 277 32.31 -47.05 28.19
CA TYR A 277 33.18 -47.51 29.28
C TYR A 277 33.12 -49.03 29.38
N HIS A 278 33.82 -49.73 28.49
CA HIS A 278 34.38 -51.04 28.78
C HIS A 278 35.57 -51.33 27.86
N ILE A 279 36.76 -51.26 28.48
CA ILE A 279 38.09 -51.80 28.11
C ILE A 279 38.76 -51.20 26.87
#